data_AF-A0A2V8T3P0-F1
#
_entry.id   AF-A0A2V8T3P0-F1
#
_cell.length_a   1.000
_cell.length_b   1.000
_cell.length_c   1.000
_cell.angle_alpha   90.00
_cell.angle_beta   90.00
_cell.angle_gamma   90.00
#
_symmetry.space_group_name_H-M   'P 1'
#
loop_
_entity.id
_entity.type
_entity.pdbx_description
1 polymer ?
#
loop_
_entity_poly.entity_id
_entity_poly.type
_entity_poly.pdbx_seq_one_letter_code
_entity_poly.pdbx_strand_id
1 'polypeptide(L)'
;GLTYPDGFSVEFEFDAKEWLPAKAKYRKQNAEGELLEEEDRYAQFQSIGAVRVPFIVDHYRAGVQSSRVNYDAVEFNAQVPDSLFAKPADIKAIKF
;
A
#
# COMPACT_ATOMS: atom_id res chain seq x y z
N GLY A 1 13.87 0.56 -8.05
CA GLY A 1 12.71 -0.33 -8.22
C GLY A 1 12.95 -1.61 -7.44
N LEU A 2 11.87 -2.32 -7.12
CA LEU A 2 11.88 -3.65 -6.50
C LEU A 2 11.30 -4.64 -7.51
N THR A 3 12.00 -5.74 -7.76
CA THR A 3 11.50 -6.83 -8.61
C THR A 3 11.44 -8.11 -7.78
N TYR A 4 10.28 -8.77 -7.81
CA TYR A 4 10.01 -10.00 -7.10
C TYR A 4 10.40 -11.23 -7.96
N PRO A 5 10.59 -12.42 -7.35
CA PRO A 5 10.98 -13.63 -8.08
C PRO A 5 10.01 -14.07 -9.19
N ASP A 6 8.74 -13.66 -9.11
CA ASP A 6 7.70 -13.91 -10.13
C ASP A 6 7.76 -12.93 -11.31
N GLY A 7 8.72 -12.00 -11.30
CA GLY A 7 8.88 -10.98 -12.33
C GLY A 7 7.99 -9.75 -12.12
N PHE A 8 7.16 -9.71 -11.08
CA PHE A 8 6.43 -8.50 -10.71
C PHE A 8 7.43 -7.41 -10.30
N SER A 9 7.25 -6.19 -10.81
CA SER A 9 8.14 -5.07 -10.52
C SER A 9 7.37 -3.82 -10.10
N VAL A 10 7.97 -3.08 -9.17
CA VAL A 10 7.47 -1.82 -8.65
C VAL A 10 8.57 -0.77 -8.76
N GLU A 11 8.25 0.34 -9.40
CA GLU A 11 9.08 1.55 -9.44
C GLU A 11 8.60 2.53 -8.38
N PHE A 12 9.53 3.20 -7.72
CA PHE A 12 9.23 4.18 -6.69
C PHE A 12 9.82 5.53 -7.08
N GLU A 13 9.02 6.57 -7.01
CA GLU A 13 9.46 7.96 -7.11
C GLU A 13 9.49 8.56 -5.71
N PHE A 14 10.55 9.31 -5.41
CA PHE A 14 10.75 9.96 -4.12
C PHE A 14 10.71 11.48 -4.30
N ASP A 15 10.15 12.17 -3.31
CA ASP A 15 10.26 13.62 -3.22
C ASP A 15 11.73 14.03 -3.10
N ALA A 16 12.15 15.00 -3.91
CA ALA A 16 13.55 15.39 -4.04
C ALA A 16 14.12 16.13 -2.81
N LYS A 17 13.27 16.61 -1.90
CA LYS A 17 13.67 17.39 -0.72
C LYS A 17 13.56 16.57 0.55
N GLU A 18 12.41 15.94 0.72
CA GLU A 18 12.03 15.22 1.92
C GLU A 18 12.45 13.75 1.88
N TRP A 19 12.82 13.24 0.70
CA TRP A 19 13.18 11.83 0.47
C TRP A 19 12.07 10.85 0.87
N LEU A 20 10.83 11.32 0.88
CA LEU A 20 9.64 10.51 1.14
C LEU A 20 9.14 9.88 -0.16
N PRO A 21 8.57 8.66 -0.11
CA PRO A 21 7.98 8.07 -1.31
C PRO A 21 6.79 8.94 -1.74
N ALA A 22 6.82 9.41 -2.98
CA ALA A 22 5.74 10.19 -3.59
C ALA A 22 4.79 9.28 -4.37
N LYS A 23 5.34 8.24 -5.02
CA LYS A 23 4.58 7.35 -5.89
C LYS A 23 5.19 5.95 -5.93
N ALA A 24 4.34 4.93 -5.95
CA ALA A 24 4.69 3.59 -6.40
C ALA A 24 3.97 3.33 -7.73
N LYS A 25 4.66 2.74 -8.71
CA LYS A 25 4.15 2.47 -10.05
C LYS A 25 4.44 1.04 -10.45
N TYR A 26 3.43 0.34 -10.93
CA TYR A 26 3.52 -1.08 -11.28
C TYR A 26 2.52 -1.42 -12.38
N ARG A 27 2.58 -2.67 -12.88
CA ARG A 27 1.63 -3.17 -13.86
C ARG A 27 0.88 -4.38 -13.33
N LYS A 28 -0.43 -4.42 -13.59
CA LYS A 28 -1.32 -5.48 -13.13
C LYS A 28 -2.33 -5.83 -14.21
N GLN A 29 -2.68 -7.11 -14.32
CA GLN A 29 -3.79 -7.53 -15.17
C GLN A 29 -5.13 -7.19 -14.52
N ASN A 30 -6.04 -6.59 -15.29
CA ASN A 30 -7.44 -6.43 -14.90
C ASN A 30 -8.23 -7.74 -15.09
N ALA A 31 -9.54 -7.70 -14.81
CA ALA A 31 -10.41 -8.87 -14.93
C ALA A 31 -10.57 -9.35 -16.40
N GLU A 32 -10.34 -8.44 -17.33
CA GLU A 32 -10.39 -8.63 -18.78
C GLU A 32 -9.05 -9.18 -19.34
N GLY A 33 -8.02 -9.32 -18.51
CA GLY A 33 -6.69 -9.83 -18.89
C GLY A 33 -5.75 -8.78 -19.47
N GLU A 34 -6.16 -7.51 -19.53
CA GLU A 34 -5.34 -6.41 -20.02
C GLU A 34 -4.33 -5.98 -18.96
N LEU A 35 -3.07 -5.79 -19.36
CA LEU A 35 -2.02 -5.29 -18.48
C LEU A 35 -2.11 -3.77 -18.38
N LEU A 36 -2.58 -3.28 -17.23
CA LEU A 36 -2.74 -1.86 -16.95
C LEU A 36 -1.61 -1.35 -16.06
N GLU A 37 -1.26 -0.09 -16.26
CA GLU A 37 -0.43 0.64 -15.32
C GLU A 37 -1.27 1.06 -14.11
N GLU A 38 -0.76 0.75 -12.92
CA GLU A 38 -1.32 1.17 -11.65
C GLU A 38 -0.32 2.04 -10.89
N GLU A 39 -0.84 3.01 -10.15
CA GLU A 39 -0.05 3.90 -9.33
C GLU A 39 -0.69 4.08 -7.96
N ASP A 40 0.13 4.07 -6.90
CA ASP A 40 -0.25 4.59 -5.59
C ASP A 40 0.47 5.91 -5.36
N ARG A 41 -0.28 6.97 -5.10
CA ARG A 41 0.26 8.32 -4.82
C ARG A 41 0.06 8.64 -3.34
N TYR A 42 1.15 9.02 -2.68
CA TYR A 42 1.18 9.22 -1.24
C TYR A 42 1.11 10.71 -0.90
N ALA A 43 0.19 11.07 0.00
CA ALA A 43 -0.03 12.46 0.41
C ALA A 43 -0.33 12.57 1.91
N GLN A 44 -0.31 13.82 2.40
CA GLN A 44 -0.54 14.16 3.80
C GLN A 44 0.34 13.35 4.77
N PHE A 45 1.65 13.47 4.60
CA PHE A 45 2.58 12.82 5.52
C PHE A 45 2.47 13.45 6.91
N GLN A 46 2.28 12.60 7.92
CA GLN A 46 2.29 12.99 9.33
C GLN A 46 3.41 12.27 10.05
N SER A 47 3.99 12.93 11.06
CA SER A 47 5.02 12.34 11.91
C SER A 47 4.38 11.64 13.10
N ILE A 48 4.72 10.37 13.29
CA ILE A 48 4.31 9.57 14.45
C ILE A 48 5.59 9.03 15.08
N GLY A 49 6.01 9.65 16.19
CA GLY A 49 7.35 9.47 16.73
C GLY A 49 8.41 9.86 15.69
N ALA A 50 9.28 8.91 15.35
CA ALA A 50 10.36 9.12 14.39
C ALA A 50 9.99 8.73 12.94
N VAL A 51 8.76 8.26 12.68
CA VAL A 51 8.34 7.76 11.37
C VAL A 51 7.39 8.77 10.71
N ARG A 52 7.63 9.07 9.43
CA ARG A 52 6.71 9.87 8.60
C ARG A 52 5.85 8.93 7.75
N VAL A 53 4.53 9.06 7.86
CA VAL A 53 3.54 8.13 7.28
C VAL A 53 2.55 8.89 6.41
N PRO A 54 2.22 8.44 5.19
CA PRO A 54 1.17 9.07 4.41
C PRO A 54 -0.21 8.74 4.98
N PHE A 55 -1.02 9.76 5.22
CA PHE A 55 -2.41 9.57 5.68
C PHE A 55 -3.39 9.49 4.51
N ILE A 56 -2.95 9.81 3.29
CA ILE A 56 -3.72 9.62 2.08
C ILE A 56 -2.93 8.76 1.10
N VAL A 57 -3.61 7.75 0.55
CA VAL A 57 -3.13 6.95 -0.58
C VAL A 57 -4.19 7.00 -1.67
N ASP A 58 -3.84 7.61 -2.81
CA ASP A 58 -4.69 7.62 -3.99
C ASP A 58 -4.24 6.54 -4.96
N HIS A 59 -5.15 5.64 -5.31
CA HIS A 59 -4.88 4.57 -6.26
C HIS A 59 -5.38 4.93 -7.65
N TYR A 60 -4.50 4.90 -8.64
CA TYR A 60 -4.78 5.19 -10.04
C TYR A 60 -4.67 3.91 -10.87
N ARG A 61 -5.57 3.75 -11.84
CA ARG A 61 -5.51 2.71 -12.88
C ARG A 61 -5.62 3.36 -14.24
N ALA A 62 -4.66 3.08 -15.12
CA ALA A 62 -4.57 3.68 -16.45
C ALA A 62 -4.72 5.23 -16.42
N GLY A 63 -4.08 5.87 -15.42
CA GLY A 63 -4.11 7.32 -15.24
C GLY A 63 -5.39 7.90 -14.63
N VAL A 64 -6.41 7.08 -14.34
CA VAL A 64 -7.66 7.51 -13.69
C VAL A 64 -7.64 7.11 -12.22
N GLN A 65 -7.96 8.04 -11.32
CA GLN A 65 -8.09 7.73 -9.90
C GLN A 65 -9.27 6.78 -9.68
N SER A 66 -8.99 5.61 -9.12
CA SER A 66 -9.97 4.54 -8.88
C SER A 66 -10.42 4.47 -7.42
N SER A 67 -9.56 4.85 -6.47
CA SER A 67 -9.92 4.92 -5.05
C SER A 67 -9.01 5.89 -4.28
N ARG A 68 -9.44 6.17 -3.04
CA ARG A 68 -8.66 6.88 -2.03
C ARG A 68 -8.80 6.14 -0.71
N VAL A 69 -7.68 5.91 -0.04
CA VAL A 69 -7.62 5.51 1.36
C VAL A 69 -7.27 6.74 2.19
N ASN A 70 -8.03 7.00 3.24
CA ASN A 70 -7.70 7.98 4.27
C ASN A 70 -7.50 7.23 5.59
N TYR A 71 -6.35 7.42 6.22
CA TYR A 71 -6.11 6.91 7.56
C TYR A 71 -6.61 7.93 8.58
N ASP A 72 -7.40 7.48 9.55
CA ASP A 72 -7.87 8.32 10.66
C ASP A 72 -6.83 8.37 11.79
N ALA A 73 -6.29 7.20 12.13
CA ALA A 73 -5.23 7.06 13.12
C ALA A 73 -4.24 5.96 12.70
N VAL A 74 -2.98 6.14 13.09
CA VAL A 74 -1.91 5.15 12.95
C VAL A 74 -1.17 5.07 14.29
N GLU A 75 -0.92 3.85 14.76
CA GLU A 75 -0.16 3.59 15.97
C GLU A 75 0.94 2.58 15.65
N PHE A 76 2.17 2.90 16.04
CA PHE A 76 3.31 2.00 15.88
C PHE A 76 3.61 1.27 17.19
N ASN A 77 4.09 0.03 17.08
CA ASN A 77 4.42 -0.82 18.23
C ASN A 77 3.24 -1.09 19.18
N ALA A 78 2.00 -0.96 18.69
CA ALA A 78 0.81 -1.39 19.42
C ALA A 78 0.92 -2.90 19.71
N GLN A 79 0.56 -3.30 20.93
CA GLN A 79 0.49 -4.71 21.28
C GLN A 79 -0.72 -5.36 20.59
N VAL A 80 -0.46 -6.19 19.59
CA VAL A 80 -1.47 -6.98 18.88
C VAL A 80 -1.27 -8.47 19.16
N PRO A 81 -2.34 -9.24 19.43
CA PRO A 81 -2.20 -10.68 19.70
C PRO A 81 -1.69 -11.48 18.48
N ASP A 82 -0.75 -12.40 18.70
CA ASP A 82 -0.22 -13.30 17.66
C ASP A 82 -1.31 -14.12 16.96
N SER A 83 -2.42 -14.39 17.66
CA SER A 83 -3.56 -15.12 17.12
C SER A 83 -4.21 -14.45 15.91
N LEU A 84 -4.04 -13.13 15.73
CA LEU A 84 -4.51 -12.41 14.53
C LEU A 84 -3.75 -12.85 13.26
N PHE A 85 -2.55 -13.39 13.42
CA PHE A 85 -1.70 -13.86 12.32
C PHE A 85 -1.70 -15.39 12.18
N ALA A 86 -2.37 -16.10 13.08
CA ALA A 86 -2.53 -17.55 12.97
C ALA A 86 -3.49 -17.89 11.84
N LYS A 87 -3.03 -18.69 10.87
CA LYS A 87 -3.89 -19.20 9.80
C LYS A 87 -5.06 -19.99 10.43
N PRO A 88 -6.33 -19.62 10.14
CA PRO A 88 -7.47 -20.39 10.62
C PRO A 88 -7.41 -21.84 10.13
N ALA A 89 -7.73 -22.79 11.01
CA ALA A 89 -7.76 -24.21 10.66
C ALA A 89 -8.82 -24.50 9.56
N ASP A 90 -9.93 -23.75 9.60
CA ASP A 90 -10.98 -23.77 8.58
C ASP A 90 -11.76 -22.44 8.58
N ILE A 91 -12.70 -22.31 7.64
CA ILE A 91 -13.52 -21.10 7.46
C ILE A 91 -14.44 -20.81 8.65
N LYS A 92 -14.82 -21.82 9.44
CA LYS A 92 -15.65 -21.67 10.64
C LYS A 92 -14.85 -21.12 11.81
N ALA A 93 -13.51 -21.24 11.77
CA ALA A 93 -12.63 -20.71 12.79
C ALA A 93 -12.33 -19.20 12.65
N ILE A 94 -12.77 -18.55 11.56
CA ILE A 94 -12.64 -17.11 11.38
C ILE A 94 -13.61 -16.40 12.35
N LYS A 95 -13.07 -15.60 13.27
CA LYS A 95 -13.86 -14.76 14.17
C LYS A 95 -13.72 -13.30 13.71
N PHE A 96 -14.86 -12.60 13.59
CA PHE A 96 -14.95 -11.17 13.29
C PHE A 96 -15.10 -10.37 14.58
#